data_AF-M0G8T2-F1
#
_entry.id   AF-M0G8T2-F1
#
_cell.length_a   1.000
_cell.length_b   1.000
_cell.length_c   1.000
_cell.angle_alpha   90.00
_cell.angle_beta   90.00
_cell.angle_gamma   90.00
#
_symmetry.space_group_name_H-M   'P 1'
#
loop_
_entity.id
_entity.type
_entity.pdbx_description
1 polymer ?
#
loop_
_entity_poly.entity_id
_entity_poly.type
_entity_poly.pdbx_seq_one_letter_code
_entity_poly.pdbx_strand_id
1 'polypeptide(L)'
;MSVRIFYALNGLEFDYDRTIKEILKELATDEATVESDAVLTYLQNHTEPLAPEYVATINLWLSRIEESEQLPGGLGLGSVETTDDEPNDYDESTRSEE
;
A
#
# COMPACT_ATOMS: atom_id res chain seq x y z
N MET A 1 1.53 -14.09 -7.76
CA MET A 1 0.62 -13.03 -7.27
C MET A 1 1.24 -12.41 -6.03
N SER A 2 1.53 -11.11 -6.05
CA SER A 2 1.97 -10.37 -4.86
C SER A 2 0.78 -9.59 -4.37
N VAL A 3 0.12 -10.09 -3.32
CA VAL A 3 -1.02 -9.40 -2.70
C VAL A 3 -0.52 -8.10 -2.08
N ARG A 4 -1.03 -6.97 -2.56
CA ARG A 4 -0.67 -5.65 -2.02
C ARG A 4 -1.36 -5.42 -0.68
N ILE A 5 -0.58 -5.08 0.33
CA ILE A 5 -1.01 -4.98 1.74
C ILE A 5 -2.19 -4.00 1.92
N PHE A 6 -2.21 -2.87 1.21
CA PHE A 6 -3.27 -1.87 1.35
C PHE A 6 -4.67 -2.42 1.06
N TYR A 7 -4.85 -3.14 -0.05
CA TYR A 7 -6.15 -3.72 -0.40
C TYR A 7 -6.50 -4.87 0.55
N ALA A 8 -5.51 -5.69 0.91
CA ALA A 8 -5.71 -6.80 1.82
C ALA A 8 -6.19 -6.34 3.22
N LEU A 9 -5.65 -5.22 3.73
CA LEU A 9 -6.11 -4.60 4.97
C LEU A 9 -7.57 -4.14 4.91
N ASN A 10 -8.10 -3.87 3.71
CA ASN A 10 -9.51 -3.56 3.48
C ASN A 10 -10.35 -4.82 3.16
N GLY A 11 -9.78 -6.02 3.27
CA GLY A 11 -10.46 -7.28 2.98
C GLY A 11 -10.61 -7.57 1.48
N LEU A 12 -9.80 -6.93 0.64
CA LEU A 12 -9.88 -7.01 -0.81
C LEU A 12 -8.58 -7.57 -1.39
N GLU A 13 -8.71 -8.52 -2.31
CA GLU A 13 -7.62 -8.92 -3.19
C GLU A 13 -7.69 -8.08 -4.47
N PHE A 14 -6.56 -7.46 -4.82
CA PHE A 14 -6.45 -6.62 -6.00
C PHE A 14 -5.13 -6.90 -6.71
N ASP A 15 -5.22 -7.35 -7.96
CA ASP A 15 -4.03 -7.54 -8.79
C ASP A 15 -3.63 -6.22 -9.43
N TYR A 16 -2.34 -5.92 -9.37
CA TYR A 16 -1.84 -4.67 -9.94
C TYR A 16 -1.16 -4.96 -11.26
N ASP A 17 -2.03 -5.02 -12.24
CA ASP A 17 -1.65 -5.24 -13.62
C ASP A 17 -1.07 -3.96 -14.25
N ARG A 18 -0.98 -3.98 -15.58
CA ARG A 18 -0.54 -2.82 -16.37
C ARG A 18 -1.61 -1.75 -16.48
N THR A 19 -2.89 -2.12 -16.49
CA THR A 19 -4.01 -1.19 -16.64
C THR A 19 -4.13 -0.27 -15.45
N ILE A 20 -4.03 -0.76 -14.21
CA ILE A 20 -4.03 0.12 -13.04
C ILE A 20 -2.84 1.08 -13.02
N LYS A 21 -1.67 0.65 -13.54
CA LYS A 21 -0.50 1.54 -13.66
C LYS A 21 -0.76 2.68 -14.62
N GLU A 22 -1.45 2.41 -15.72
CA GLU A 22 -1.82 3.41 -16.71
C GLU A 22 -2.83 4.40 -16.11
N ILE A 23 -3.87 3.90 -15.41
CA ILE A 23 -4.84 4.73 -14.69
C ILE A 23 -4.15 5.64 -13.65
N LEU A 24 -3.26 5.09 -12.82
CA LEU A 24 -2.54 5.87 -11.81
C LEU A 24 -1.60 6.90 -12.44
N LYS A 25 -1.00 6.59 -13.59
CA LYS A 25 -0.15 7.53 -14.32
C LYS A 25 -0.98 8.68 -14.90
N GLU A 26 -2.15 8.40 -15.47
CA GLU A 26 -3.06 9.43 -15.96
C GLU A 26 -3.54 10.32 -14.82
N LEU A 27 -3.97 9.73 -13.69
CA LEU A 27 -4.34 10.47 -12.48
C LEU A 27 -3.22 11.41 -11.99
N ALA A 28 -1.98 10.93 -12.00
CA ALA A 28 -0.82 11.73 -11.60
C ALA A 28 -0.45 12.82 -12.62
N THR A 29 -0.89 12.69 -13.88
CA THR A 29 -0.59 13.65 -14.95
C THR A 29 -1.64 14.75 -15.03
N ASP A 30 -2.92 14.35 -15.12
CA ASP A 30 -4.05 15.26 -15.18
C ASP A 30 -5.33 14.54 -14.72
N GLU A 31 -5.65 14.71 -13.44
CA GLU A 31 -6.84 14.12 -12.80
C GLU A 31 -8.14 14.50 -13.51
N ALA A 32 -8.25 15.71 -14.07
CA ALA A 32 -9.48 16.18 -14.71
C ALA A 32 -9.78 15.47 -16.04
N THR A 33 -8.78 14.83 -16.64
CA THR A 33 -8.93 14.07 -17.89
C THR A 33 -9.32 12.61 -17.67
N VAL A 34 -9.28 12.15 -16.42
CA VAL A 34 -9.58 10.76 -16.08
C VAL A 34 -11.08 10.56 -15.92
N GLU A 35 -11.64 9.66 -16.73
CA GLU A 35 -13.05 9.28 -16.66
C GLU A 35 -13.33 8.44 -15.41
N SER A 36 -13.81 9.11 -14.36
CA SER A 36 -14.06 8.52 -13.04
C SER A 36 -14.92 7.25 -13.08
N ASP A 37 -16.01 7.24 -13.86
CA ASP A 37 -16.89 6.07 -13.98
C ASP A 37 -16.16 4.85 -14.60
N ALA A 38 -15.26 5.09 -15.55
CA ALA A 38 -14.46 4.04 -16.16
C ALA A 38 -13.46 3.45 -15.16
N VAL A 39 -12.82 4.29 -14.36
CA VAL A 39 -11.89 3.87 -13.30
C VAL A 39 -12.62 3.09 -12.21
N LEU A 40 -13.79 3.56 -11.76
CA LEU A 40 -14.60 2.86 -10.77
C LEU A 40 -15.05 1.49 -11.28
N THR A 41 -15.50 1.41 -12.54
CA THR A 41 -15.89 0.16 -13.17
C THR A 41 -14.71 -0.81 -13.25
N TYR A 42 -13.53 -0.31 -13.63
CA TYR A 42 -12.32 -1.11 -13.66
C TYR A 42 -11.98 -1.67 -12.26
N LEU A 43 -11.95 -0.81 -11.23
CA LEU A 43 -11.65 -1.24 -9.87
C LEU A 43 -12.64 -2.29 -9.36
N GLN A 44 -13.94 -2.11 -9.62
CA GLN A 44 -14.98 -3.08 -9.21
C GLN A 44 -14.80 -4.44 -9.89
N ASN A 45 -14.42 -4.46 -11.17
CA ASN A 45 -14.23 -5.70 -11.92
C ASN A 45 -12.91 -6.43 -11.59
N HIS A 46 -11.93 -5.70 -11.09
CA HIS A 46 -10.57 -6.20 -10.82
C HIS A 46 -10.28 -6.38 -9.32
N THR A 47 -11.31 -6.25 -8.48
CA THR A 47 -11.20 -6.49 -7.04
C THR A 47 -12.06 -7.68 -6.64
N GLU A 48 -11.45 -8.63 -5.95
CA GLU A 48 -12.16 -9.78 -5.37
C GLU A 48 -12.13 -9.73 -3.84
N PRO A 49 -13.09 -10.37 -3.15
CA PRO A 49 -12.99 -10.57 -1.72
C PRO A 49 -11.73 -11.36 -1.37
N LEU A 50 -10.97 -10.88 -0.39
CA LEU A 50 -9.77 -11.56 0.07
C LEU A 50 -10.13 -12.92 0.68
N ALA A 51 -9.31 -13.94 0.41
CA ALA A 51 -9.57 -15.29 0.92
C ALA A 51 -9.65 -15.32 2.47
N PRO A 52 -10.56 -16.13 3.07
CA PRO A 52 -10.82 -16.14 4.50
C PRO A 52 -9.57 -16.37 5.38
N GLU A 53 -8.62 -17.16 4.90
CA GLU A 53 -7.36 -17.44 5.57
C GLU A 53 -6.49 -16.18 5.79
N TYR A 54 -6.49 -15.27 4.82
CA TYR A 54 -5.76 -14.02 4.92
C TYR A 54 -6.52 -13.01 5.78
N VAL A 55 -7.85 -12.98 5.70
CA VAL A 55 -8.69 -12.14 6.56
C VAL A 55 -8.49 -12.48 8.04
N ALA A 56 -8.53 -13.77 8.40
CA ALA A 56 -8.30 -14.20 9.77
C ALA A 56 -6.90 -13.81 10.29
N THR A 57 -5.89 -13.95 9.42
CA THR A 57 -4.52 -13.55 9.73
C THR A 57 -4.45 -12.05 9.98
N ILE A 58 -4.98 -11.22 9.07
CA ILE A 58 -4.95 -9.75 9.18
C ILE A 58 -5.67 -9.28 10.45
N ASN A 59 -6.83 -9.84 10.78
CA ASN A 59 -7.53 -9.49 12.02
C ASN A 59 -6.70 -9.80 13.26
N LEU A 60 -5.97 -10.91 13.28
CA LEU A 60 -5.06 -11.23 14.38
C LEU A 60 -3.94 -10.19 14.52
N TRP A 61 -3.35 -9.72 13.41
CA TRP A 61 -2.36 -8.66 13.43
C TRP A 61 -2.94 -7.34 13.95
N LEU A 62 -4.13 -6.95 13.49
CA LEU A 62 -4.79 -5.71 13.93
C LEU A 62 -5.14 -5.74 15.43
N SER A 63 -5.68 -6.86 15.94
CA SER A 63 -5.95 -7.03 17.38
C SER A 63 -4.68 -6.95 18.23
N ARG A 64 -3.58 -7.54 17.76
CA ARG A 64 -2.28 -7.49 18.46
C ARG A 64 -1.75 -6.05 18.59
N ILE A 65 -1.96 -5.21 17.58
CA ILE A 65 -1.56 -3.80 17.58
C ILE A 65 -2.44 -3.01 18.55
N GLU A 66 -3.75 -3.20 18.50
CA GLU A 66 -4.70 -2.55 19.40
C GLU A 66 -4.43 -2.89 20.88
N GLU A 67 -4.13 -4.14 21.19
CA GLU A 67 -3.71 -4.56 22.53
C GLU A 67 -2.38 -3.93 22.98
N SER A 68 -1.46 -3.65 22.05
CA SER A 68 -0.17 -3.03 22.36
C SER A 68 -0.29 -1.54 22.68
N GLU A 69 -1.24 -0.84 22.07
CA GLU A 69 -1.55 0.57 22.31
C GLU A 69 -2.30 0.79 23.65
N GLN A 70 -3.02 -0.22 24.13
CA GLN A 70 -3.81 -0.15 25.37
C GLN A 70 -3.00 -0.47 26.65
N LEU A 71 -1.73 -0.88 26.54
CA LEU A 71 -0.89 -1.14 27.71
C LEU A 71 -0.39 0.18 28.34
N PRO A 72 -0.61 0.42 29.66
CA PRO A 72 -0.06 1.59 30.34
C PRO A 72 1.42 1.33 30.61
N GLY A 73 2.26 1.64 29.62
CA GLY A 73 3.69 1.46 29.72
C GLY A 73 4.25 1.06 28.37
N GLY A 74 4.75 2.05 27.64
CA GLY A 74 5.43 1.87 26.37
C GLY A 74 6.34 0.66 26.43
N LEU A 75 6.11 -0.28 25.50
CA LEU A 75 7.01 -1.40 25.30
C LEU A 75 8.40 -0.78 25.11
N GLY A 76 9.32 -1.17 25.98
CA GLY A 76 10.74 -0.90 25.85
C GLY A 76 11.26 -1.53 24.57
N LEU A 77 10.99 -0.88 23.44
CA LEU A 77 11.88 -0.85 22.30
C LEU A 77 13.17 -0.29 22.87
N GLY A 78 14.10 -1.19 23.19
CA GLY A 78 15.44 -0.81 23.60
C GLY A 78 15.93 0.25 22.63
N SER A 79 16.33 1.38 23.20
CA SER A 79 16.88 2.56 22.52
C SER A 79 17.72 2.13 21.32
N VAL A 80 17.11 2.06 20.14
CA VAL A 80 17.87 2.20 18.91
C VAL A 80 18.16 3.68 18.88
N GLU A 81 19.39 4.03 19.25
CA GLU A 81 19.95 5.32 18.88
C GLU A 81 19.75 5.47 17.38
N THR A 82 18.72 6.23 17.00
CA THR A 82 18.64 6.86 15.69
C THR A 82 19.82 7.80 15.63
N THR A 83 20.92 7.32 15.05
CA THR A 83 21.91 8.22 14.49
C THR A 83 21.30 8.78 13.22
N ASP A 84 21.14 10.10 13.23
CA ASP A 84 20.67 10.96 12.16
C ASP A 84 21.30 10.65 10.79
N ASP A 85 20.53 10.97 9.75
CA ASP A 85 20.94 11.23 8.37
C ASP A 85 21.47 10.03 7.54
N GLU A 86 20.55 9.21 7.02
CA GLU A 86 20.75 8.59 5.71
C GLU A 86 19.72 9.18 4.72
N PRO A 87 20.12 10.11 3.83
CA PRO A 87 19.23 10.62 2.81
C PRO A 87 18.88 9.48 1.85
N ASN A 88 17.59 9.29 1.57
CA ASN A 88 17.10 8.32 0.59
C ASN A 88 17.84 8.48 -0.73
N ASP A 89 18.77 7.55 -1.00
CA ASP A 89 19.50 7.43 -2.27
C ASP A 89 18.56 6.84 -3.34
N TYR A 90 17.63 7.68 -3.81
CA TYR A 90 17.01 7.44 -5.10
C TYR A 90 18.08 7.70 -6.17
N ASP A 91 18.75 6.62 -6.55
CA ASP A 91 19.68 6.57 -7.67
C ASP A 91 18.92 6.91 -8.96
N GLU A 92 18.87 8.20 -9.31
CA GLU A 92 18.38 8.69 -10.60
C GLU A 92 19.48 8.47 -11.65
N SER A 93 19.72 7.21 -11.94
CA SER A 93 20.58 6.80 -13.03
C SER A 93 19.89 7.06 -14.38
N THR A 94 20.45 8.06 -15.08
CA THR A 94 20.55 8.25 -16.54
C THR A 94 19.56 9.16 -17.27
N ARG A 95 19.96 10.44 -17.44
CA ARG A 95 19.70 11.18 -18.68
C ARG A 95 21.02 11.77 -19.21
N SER A 96 21.67 11.03 -20.10
CA SER A 96 22.75 11.55 -20.94
C SER A 96 22.13 12.39 -22.06
N GLU A 97 22.40 13.69 -22.07
CA GLU A 97 22.26 14.53 -23.26
C GLU A 97 23.50 15.43 -23.33
N GLU A 98 24.46 15.02 -24.15
CA GLU A 98 25.48 15.89 -24.78
C GLU A 98 25.03 16.18 -26.22
#